data_AF-A0A7J5E6J5-F1
#
_entry.id   AF-A0A7J5E6J5-F1
#
_cell.length_a   1.000
_cell.length_b   1.000
_cell.length_c   1.000
_cell.angle_alpha   90.00
_cell.angle_beta   90.00
_cell.angle_gamma   90.00
#
_symmetry.space_group_name_H-M   'P 1'
#
loop_
_entity.id
_entity.type
_entity.pdbx_description
1 polymer ?
#
loop_
_entity_poly.entity_id
_entity_poly.type
_entity_poly.pdbx_seq_one_letter_code
_entity_poly.pdbx_strand_id
1 'polypeptide(L)'
;LIGFHKALYEHSYNVDFIHPMEFEKDILSNYKVFVIPFPYLINEKIAEAVKNFVNKGGLLISESYTAGWNIEHGHHEKIVPGYGLDKVFNVKQGTVDPSDKEEGSEIILSEDLPLLKRGEKINGKFVKERFFLNGAKTIAEFNDGTTAAAVSEFGKGKAVIIGSYIGISVSRENSIANAKFIAALVEKFGKVSKPKIENNKRIRVDLLKDKYGGVMLILQNKENISLDVEIEFNTKIKKELTEQFGKGKLIFTNHGEISKTGISLKAGEVKVYRD
;
A
#
# COMPACT_ATOMS: atom_id res chain seq x y z
N LEU A 1 -4.91 5.97 8.38
CA LEU A 1 -3.45 6.18 8.17
C LEU A 1 -2.59 5.05 8.75
N ILE A 2 -2.53 4.87 10.07
CA ILE A 2 -1.62 3.92 10.76
C ILE A 2 -1.76 2.48 10.25
N GLY A 3 -2.97 2.01 9.96
CA GLY A 3 -3.19 0.65 9.46
C GLY A 3 -2.54 0.36 8.11
N PHE A 4 -2.64 1.29 7.16
CA PHE A 4 -1.97 1.16 5.86
C PHE A 4 -0.46 1.19 6.02
N HIS A 5 0.07 2.13 6.82
CA HIS A 5 1.49 2.17 7.12
C HIS A 5 1.97 0.84 7.72
N LYS A 6 1.29 0.33 8.75
CA LYS A 6 1.65 -0.94 9.39
C LYS A 6 1.63 -2.10 8.38
N ALA A 7 0.57 -2.22 7.58
CA ALA A 7 0.46 -3.27 6.57
C ALA A 7 1.63 -3.24 5.57
N LEU A 8 1.95 -2.07 5.03
CA LEU A 8 3.02 -1.89 4.06
C LEU A 8 4.41 -2.06 4.69
N TYR A 9 4.59 -1.54 5.90
CA TYR A 9 5.82 -1.66 6.67
C TYR A 9 6.18 -3.13 6.95
N GLU A 10 5.19 -3.92 7.39
CA GLU A 10 5.37 -5.35 7.66
C GLU A 10 5.64 -6.19 6.41
N HIS A 11 5.35 -5.67 5.22
CA HIS A 11 5.61 -6.30 3.93
C HIS A 11 6.79 -5.66 3.17
N SER A 12 7.68 -4.97 3.90
CA SER A 12 8.94 -4.39 3.39
C SER A 12 8.77 -3.33 2.30
N TYR A 13 7.68 -2.58 2.35
CA TYR A 13 7.52 -1.34 1.59
C TYR A 13 7.97 -0.13 2.42
N ASN A 14 8.68 0.80 1.77
CA ASN A 14 8.97 2.12 2.33
C ASN A 14 7.78 3.04 2.10
N VAL A 15 7.40 3.77 3.14
CA VAL A 15 6.21 4.62 3.15
C VAL A 15 6.59 5.98 3.69
N ASP A 16 6.30 7.01 2.90
CA ASP A 16 6.39 8.40 3.34
C ASP A 16 4.98 8.93 3.66
N PHE A 17 4.94 9.97 4.48
CA PHE A 17 3.72 10.72 4.75
C PHE A 17 3.80 12.09 4.07
N ILE A 18 2.82 12.38 3.22
CA ILE A 18 2.74 13.65 2.49
C ILE A 18 1.76 14.56 3.22
N HIS A 19 2.23 15.73 3.64
CA HIS A 19 1.38 16.77 4.19
C HIS A 19 0.60 17.49 3.07
N PRO A 20 -0.68 17.88 3.25
CA PRO A 20 -1.46 18.59 2.24
C PRO A 20 -0.78 19.83 1.61
N MET A 21 0.08 20.52 2.37
CA MET A 21 0.86 21.68 1.86
C MET A 21 1.91 21.30 0.81
N GLU A 22 2.39 20.06 0.78
CA GLU A 22 3.45 19.62 -0.14
C GLU A 22 2.93 19.44 -1.59
N PHE A 23 1.62 19.45 -1.79
CA PHE A 23 0.98 19.42 -3.11
C PHE A 23 1.24 20.69 -3.96
N GLU A 24 2.03 21.65 -3.47
CA GLU A 24 2.56 22.78 -4.26
C GLU A 24 3.69 22.39 -5.23
N LYS A 25 4.37 21.26 -5.01
CA LYS A 25 5.66 20.96 -5.66
C LYS A 25 5.69 19.70 -6.54
N ASP A 26 4.55 19.31 -7.13
CA ASP A 26 4.39 18.03 -7.86
C ASP A 26 4.95 16.82 -7.08
N ILE A 27 4.70 16.80 -5.77
CA ILE A 27 5.27 15.82 -4.83
C ILE A 27 5.00 14.37 -5.24
N LEU A 28 3.85 14.10 -5.87
CA LEU A 28 3.44 12.77 -6.32
C LEU A 28 4.32 12.20 -7.45
N SER A 29 5.11 13.03 -8.14
CA SER A 29 6.07 12.56 -9.15
C SER A 29 7.17 11.64 -8.60
N ASN A 30 7.43 11.73 -7.28
CA ASN A 30 8.41 10.88 -6.59
C ASN A 30 7.88 9.48 -6.24
N TYR A 31 6.57 9.24 -6.44
CA TYR A 31 5.91 8.03 -5.96
C TYR A 31 5.35 7.18 -7.11
N LYS A 32 5.15 5.89 -6.85
CA LYS A 32 4.42 4.97 -7.76
C LYS A 32 3.04 4.61 -7.23
N VAL A 33 2.85 4.71 -5.92
CA VAL A 33 1.60 4.42 -5.23
C VAL A 33 1.26 5.59 -4.32
N PHE A 34 0.02 6.04 -4.37
CA PHE A 34 -0.54 7.00 -3.43
C PHE A 34 -1.76 6.41 -2.75
N VAL A 35 -1.76 6.41 -1.42
CA VAL A 35 -2.83 5.87 -0.60
C VAL A 35 -3.49 7.01 0.16
N ILE A 36 -4.81 7.15 0.03
CA ILE A 36 -5.60 8.14 0.78
C ILE A 36 -6.56 7.39 1.71
N PRO A 37 -6.13 7.05 2.94
CA PRO A 37 -7.00 6.43 3.92
C PRO A 37 -7.91 7.47 4.55
N PHE A 38 -9.14 7.08 4.90
CA PHE A 38 -10.13 8.01 5.45
C PHE A 38 -10.32 9.33 4.64
N PRO A 39 -10.56 9.24 3.32
CA PRO A 39 -10.43 10.33 2.34
C PRO A 39 -11.60 11.33 2.29
N TYR A 40 -12.35 11.51 3.39
CA TYR A 40 -13.63 12.23 3.36
C TYR A 40 -13.52 13.68 2.84
N LEU A 41 -12.45 14.36 3.24
CA LEU A 41 -12.18 15.74 2.89
C LEU A 41 -10.82 15.85 2.22
N ILE A 42 -10.85 16.22 0.95
CA ILE A 42 -9.71 16.75 0.19
C ILE A 42 -10.20 18.01 -0.55
N ASN A 43 -9.27 18.83 -1.02
CA ASN A 43 -9.59 20.00 -1.83
C ASN A 43 -9.39 19.72 -3.33
N GLU A 44 -9.91 20.61 -4.16
CA GLU A 44 -9.84 20.51 -5.63
C GLU A 44 -8.40 20.37 -6.12
N LYS A 45 -7.47 21.13 -5.55
CA LYS A 45 -6.04 21.07 -5.88
C LYS A 45 -5.45 19.67 -5.68
N ILE A 46 -5.72 19.03 -4.55
CA ILE A 46 -5.25 17.66 -4.27
C ILE A 46 -5.91 16.68 -5.24
N ALA A 47 -7.22 16.82 -5.48
CA ALA A 47 -7.94 15.95 -6.42
C ALA A 47 -7.38 16.05 -7.86
N GLU A 48 -7.03 17.25 -8.34
CA GLU A 48 -6.37 17.46 -9.63
C GLU A 48 -4.97 16.82 -9.68
N ALA A 49 -4.17 16.99 -8.62
CA ALA A 49 -2.86 16.33 -8.54
C ALA A 49 -2.98 14.81 -8.57
N VAL A 50 -3.97 14.25 -7.88
CA VAL A 50 -4.27 12.81 -7.86
C VAL A 50 -4.72 12.31 -9.23
N LYS A 51 -5.62 13.03 -9.91
CA LYS A 51 -6.02 12.72 -11.30
C LYS A 51 -4.81 12.66 -12.22
N ASN A 52 -3.95 13.67 -12.16
CA ASN A 52 -2.73 13.74 -12.97
C ASN A 52 -1.74 12.61 -12.64
N PHE A 53 -1.58 12.27 -11.36
CA PHE A 53 -0.73 11.18 -10.90
C PHE A 53 -1.17 9.82 -11.47
N VAL A 54 -2.47 9.50 -11.37
CA VAL A 54 -3.00 8.26 -11.93
C VAL A 54 -2.87 8.27 -13.46
N ASN A 55 -3.21 9.37 -14.12
CA ASN A 55 -3.08 9.50 -15.59
C ASN A 55 -1.64 9.23 -16.08
N LYS A 56 -0.63 9.66 -15.31
CA LYS A 56 0.81 9.45 -15.62
C LYS A 56 1.32 8.03 -15.31
N GLY A 57 0.52 7.15 -14.71
CA GLY A 57 0.92 5.77 -14.42
C GLY A 57 0.98 5.39 -12.95
N GLY A 58 0.56 6.28 -12.05
CA GLY A 58 0.48 6.00 -10.62
C GLY A 58 -0.65 5.04 -10.26
N LEU A 59 -0.52 4.38 -9.11
CA LEU A 59 -1.59 3.64 -8.45
C LEU A 59 -2.20 4.49 -7.35
N LEU A 60 -3.49 4.79 -7.43
CA LEU A 60 -4.28 5.36 -6.34
C LEU A 60 -4.99 4.25 -5.56
N ILE A 61 -4.93 4.28 -4.23
CA ILE A 61 -5.75 3.43 -3.35
C ILE A 61 -6.51 4.34 -2.39
N SER A 62 -7.83 4.21 -2.33
CA SER A 62 -8.65 5.00 -1.42
C SER A 62 -9.80 4.20 -0.82
N GLU A 63 -10.39 4.75 0.23
CA GLU A 63 -11.45 4.10 1.00
C GLU A 63 -12.78 4.84 0.82
N SER A 64 -13.78 4.45 1.62
CA SER A 64 -15.11 5.01 1.57
C SER A 64 -15.17 6.52 1.66
N TYR A 65 -16.20 7.08 1.03
CA TYR A 65 -16.50 8.51 0.97
C TYR A 65 -15.36 9.38 0.43
N THR A 66 -14.56 8.85 -0.50
CA THR A 66 -13.47 9.61 -1.13
C THR A 66 -13.97 10.95 -1.66
N ALA A 67 -13.43 12.04 -1.12
CA ALA A 67 -13.81 13.40 -1.48
C ALA A 67 -15.32 13.67 -1.36
N GLY A 68 -15.97 13.18 -0.30
CA GLY A 68 -17.40 13.39 -0.07
C GLY A 68 -17.80 14.82 0.30
N TRP A 69 -16.85 15.63 0.78
CA TRP A 69 -17.06 17.03 1.15
C TRP A 69 -16.36 17.99 0.19
N ASN A 70 -17.13 18.91 -0.40
CA ASN A 70 -16.63 20.02 -1.20
C ASN A 70 -16.27 21.18 -0.27
N ILE A 71 -14.96 21.41 -0.05
CA ILE A 71 -14.51 22.45 0.89
C ILE A 71 -14.57 23.85 0.27
N GLU A 72 -14.44 23.96 -1.05
CA GLU A 72 -14.46 25.22 -1.79
C GLU A 72 -15.85 25.88 -1.76
N HIS A 73 -16.90 25.07 -1.76
CA HIS A 73 -18.29 25.55 -1.78
C HIS A 73 -19.07 25.22 -0.51
N GLY A 74 -18.47 24.48 0.44
CA GLY A 74 -19.02 24.23 1.76
C GLY A 74 -20.25 23.30 1.78
N HIS A 75 -20.28 22.27 0.94
CA HIS A 75 -21.38 21.31 0.88
C HIS A 75 -20.91 19.89 0.55
N HIS A 76 -21.78 18.90 0.75
CA HIS A 76 -21.53 17.53 0.27
C HIS A 76 -21.53 17.47 -1.25
N GLU A 77 -20.65 16.64 -1.80
CA GLU A 77 -20.63 16.37 -3.24
C GLU A 77 -21.89 15.63 -3.67
N LYS A 78 -22.42 16.00 -4.84
CA LYS A 78 -23.59 15.30 -5.44
C LYS A 78 -23.19 13.96 -6.07
N ILE A 79 -21.91 13.79 -6.36
CA ILE A 79 -21.31 12.57 -6.90
C ILE A 79 -20.10 12.25 -6.05
N VAL A 80 -20.09 11.07 -5.46
CA VAL A 80 -18.95 10.55 -4.70
C VAL A 80 -18.39 9.34 -5.46
N PRO A 81 -17.07 9.25 -5.72
CA PRO A 81 -16.03 10.19 -5.32
C PRO A 81 -16.10 11.59 -5.97
N GLY A 82 -15.87 12.63 -5.15
CA GLY A 82 -15.97 14.05 -5.54
C GLY A 82 -14.88 14.58 -6.46
N TYR A 83 -15.00 15.85 -6.89
CA TYR A 83 -14.05 16.53 -7.79
C TYR A 83 -13.72 15.78 -9.10
N GLY A 84 -14.65 14.96 -9.59
CA GLY A 84 -14.43 14.14 -10.79
C GLY A 84 -13.57 12.89 -10.55
N LEU A 85 -13.27 12.53 -9.30
CA LEU A 85 -12.59 11.27 -8.98
C LEU A 85 -13.48 10.05 -9.28
N ASP A 86 -14.80 10.21 -9.38
CA ASP A 86 -15.72 9.19 -9.90
C ASP A 86 -15.27 8.64 -11.27
N LYS A 87 -14.71 9.50 -12.13
CA LYS A 87 -14.15 9.13 -13.43
C LYS A 87 -12.79 8.44 -13.35
N VAL A 88 -12.00 8.73 -12.30
CA VAL A 88 -10.73 8.05 -12.06
C VAL A 88 -10.98 6.64 -11.57
N PHE A 89 -11.92 6.49 -10.63
CA PHE A 89 -12.28 5.21 -10.07
C PHE A 89 -13.24 4.42 -10.97
N ASN A 90 -13.90 5.06 -11.95
CA ASN A 90 -14.97 4.48 -12.74
C ASN A 90 -16.09 3.89 -11.88
N VAL A 91 -16.43 4.60 -10.79
CA VAL A 91 -17.52 4.24 -9.90
C VAL A 91 -18.28 5.48 -9.42
N LYS A 92 -19.51 5.29 -8.99
CA LYS A 92 -20.26 6.26 -8.18
C LYS A 92 -20.81 5.57 -6.94
N GLN A 93 -20.86 6.31 -5.83
CA GLN A 93 -21.49 5.87 -4.59
C GLN A 93 -22.98 5.55 -4.87
N GLY A 94 -23.39 4.38 -4.39
CA GLY A 94 -24.78 3.96 -4.31
C GLY A 94 -25.29 4.05 -2.88
N THR A 95 -25.78 2.94 -2.34
CA THR A 95 -26.22 2.88 -0.94
C THR A 95 -25.05 2.75 0.02
N VAL A 96 -25.21 3.29 1.22
CA VAL A 96 -24.26 3.11 2.32
C VAL A 96 -24.99 2.66 3.56
N ASP A 97 -24.65 1.49 4.05
CA ASP A 97 -25.15 0.97 5.32
C ASP A 97 -24.08 1.08 6.41
N PRO A 98 -24.46 1.23 7.69
CA PRO A 98 -23.52 1.01 8.78
C PRO A 98 -23.01 -0.44 8.75
N SER A 99 -21.75 -0.63 9.12
CA SER A 99 -21.22 -1.96 9.39
C SER A 99 -21.84 -2.53 10.67
N ASP A 100 -21.77 -3.85 10.83
CA ASP A 100 -22.02 -4.43 12.14
C ASP A 100 -21.02 -3.86 13.16
N LYS A 101 -21.45 -3.64 14.40
CA LYS A 101 -20.62 -3.02 15.44
C LYS A 101 -19.53 -3.96 15.96
N GLU A 102 -19.83 -5.25 16.05
CA GLU A 102 -18.93 -6.26 16.58
C GLU A 102 -18.16 -6.92 15.43
N GLU A 103 -18.87 -7.34 14.39
CA GLU A 103 -18.30 -8.12 13.29
C GLU A 103 -17.69 -7.25 12.19
N GLY A 104 -18.11 -5.99 12.04
CA GLY A 104 -17.68 -5.11 10.96
C GLY A 104 -18.37 -5.42 9.62
N SER A 105 -17.60 -5.41 8.54
CA SER A 105 -18.08 -5.70 7.19
C SER A 105 -17.25 -6.81 6.58
N GLU A 106 -17.79 -8.01 6.52
CA GLU A 106 -17.14 -9.11 5.79
C GLU A 106 -17.01 -8.74 4.30
N ILE A 107 -15.78 -8.82 3.80
CA ILE A 107 -15.42 -8.57 2.41
C ILE A 107 -14.68 -9.81 1.89
N ILE A 108 -15.17 -10.39 0.81
CA ILE A 108 -14.72 -11.65 0.23
C ILE A 108 -14.00 -11.35 -1.08
N LEU A 109 -12.79 -11.87 -1.27
CA LEU A 109 -12.04 -11.65 -2.50
C LEU A 109 -12.70 -12.36 -3.70
N SER A 110 -12.92 -11.63 -4.79
CA SER A 110 -13.52 -12.15 -6.03
C SER A 110 -12.47 -12.75 -6.98
N GLU A 111 -11.19 -12.51 -6.74
CA GLU A 111 -10.07 -13.02 -7.54
C GLU A 111 -8.82 -13.28 -6.70
N ASP A 112 -7.87 -14.02 -7.27
CA ASP A 112 -6.54 -14.18 -6.68
C ASP A 112 -5.77 -12.84 -6.70
N LEU A 113 -5.22 -12.50 -5.54
CA LEU A 113 -4.27 -11.42 -5.36
C LEU A 113 -2.91 -12.00 -4.91
N PRO A 114 -1.82 -11.24 -5.00
CA PRO A 114 -0.62 -11.61 -4.26
C PRO A 114 -0.97 -11.85 -2.80
N LEU A 115 -0.40 -12.86 -2.15
CA LEU A 115 -0.61 -13.17 -0.72
C LEU A 115 -2.00 -13.67 -0.30
N LEU A 116 -3.03 -13.60 -1.16
CA LEU A 116 -4.40 -13.98 -0.85
C LEU A 116 -5.10 -14.66 -2.04
N LYS A 117 -5.91 -15.67 -1.76
CA LYS A 117 -6.70 -16.43 -2.74
C LYS A 117 -8.14 -15.93 -2.81
N ARG A 118 -8.76 -16.15 -3.97
CA ARG A 118 -10.21 -15.97 -4.14
C ARG A 118 -10.97 -16.69 -3.02
N GLY A 119 -11.97 -16.03 -2.45
CA GLY A 119 -12.77 -16.55 -1.36
C GLY A 119 -12.18 -16.31 0.03
N GLU A 120 -10.92 -15.90 0.15
CA GLU A 120 -10.40 -15.40 1.44
C GLU A 120 -11.12 -14.10 1.83
N LYS A 121 -11.15 -13.86 3.14
CA LYS A 121 -11.96 -12.82 3.77
C LYS A 121 -11.08 -11.77 4.42
N ILE A 122 -11.49 -10.51 4.28
CA ILE A 122 -10.99 -9.37 5.06
C ILE A 122 -12.17 -8.68 5.73
N ASN A 123 -11.87 -7.78 6.67
CA ASN A 123 -12.91 -7.07 7.41
C ASN A 123 -12.84 -5.56 7.22
N GLY A 124 -13.93 -4.95 6.78
CA GLY A 124 -14.16 -3.50 6.76
C GLY A 124 -14.76 -2.98 8.06
N LYS A 125 -14.77 -1.66 8.26
CA LYS A 125 -15.30 -1.01 9.47
C LYS A 125 -16.16 0.19 9.12
N PHE A 126 -17.04 0.54 10.06
CA PHE A 126 -17.99 1.65 10.06
C PHE A 126 -19.09 1.59 8.99
N VAL A 127 -18.77 1.30 7.74
CA VAL A 127 -19.72 1.36 6.64
C VAL A 127 -19.51 0.26 5.60
N LYS A 128 -20.59 -0.03 4.87
CA LYS A 128 -20.65 -0.78 3.62
C LYS A 128 -21.14 0.15 2.52
N GLU A 129 -20.23 0.84 1.86
CA GLU A 129 -20.53 1.67 0.70
C GLU A 129 -20.52 0.82 -0.55
N ARG A 130 -21.68 0.74 -1.21
CA ARG A 130 -21.84 0.04 -2.49
C ARG A 130 -21.64 1.01 -3.64
N PHE A 131 -21.22 0.46 -4.77
CA PHE A 131 -20.88 1.26 -5.94
C PHE A 131 -21.73 0.90 -7.17
N PHE A 132 -22.14 1.93 -7.90
CA PHE A 132 -22.49 1.80 -9.30
C PHE A 132 -21.20 1.84 -10.12
N LEU A 133 -20.89 0.74 -10.82
CA LEU A 133 -19.67 0.63 -11.62
C LEU A 133 -19.90 1.22 -13.01
N ASN A 134 -18.91 1.96 -13.52
CA ASN A 134 -18.86 2.50 -14.87
C ASN A 134 -17.59 2.00 -15.60
N GLY A 135 -17.42 0.68 -15.64
CA GLY A 135 -16.26 0.03 -16.26
C GLY A 135 -15.12 -0.35 -15.29
N ALA A 136 -15.26 -0.06 -13.99
CA ALA A 136 -14.38 -0.64 -12.98
C ALA A 136 -14.65 -2.15 -12.83
N LYS A 137 -13.61 -2.91 -12.48
CA LYS A 137 -13.66 -4.34 -12.22
C LYS A 137 -13.73 -4.60 -10.72
N THR A 138 -14.72 -5.36 -10.27
CA THR A 138 -14.82 -5.87 -8.90
C THR A 138 -13.64 -6.79 -8.57
N ILE A 139 -13.00 -6.56 -7.43
CA ILE A 139 -11.90 -7.40 -6.90
C ILE A 139 -12.27 -8.02 -5.54
N ALA A 140 -13.29 -7.48 -4.87
CA ALA A 140 -13.88 -8.06 -3.67
C ALA A 140 -15.34 -7.62 -3.51
N GLU A 141 -16.14 -8.46 -2.87
CA GLU A 141 -17.57 -8.30 -2.66
C GLU A 141 -17.92 -8.31 -1.18
N PHE A 142 -19.01 -7.65 -0.81
CA PHE A 142 -19.67 -7.87 0.47
C PHE A 142 -20.39 -9.22 0.47
N ASN A 143 -20.83 -9.67 1.64
CA ASN A 143 -21.56 -10.93 1.80
C ASN A 143 -22.90 -11.01 1.04
N ASP A 144 -23.45 -9.88 0.62
CA ASP A 144 -24.65 -9.79 -0.23
C ASP A 144 -24.34 -9.84 -1.75
N GLY A 145 -23.07 -10.05 -2.12
CA GLY A 145 -22.60 -10.11 -3.51
C GLY A 145 -22.40 -8.74 -4.17
N THR A 146 -22.63 -7.64 -3.44
CA THR A 146 -22.40 -6.29 -3.97
C THR A 146 -20.92 -5.93 -3.91
N THR A 147 -20.47 -5.02 -4.79
CA THR A 147 -19.03 -4.69 -4.88
C THR A 147 -18.55 -3.93 -3.65
N ALA A 148 -17.55 -4.50 -2.96
CA ALA A 148 -16.88 -3.91 -1.81
C ALA A 148 -15.55 -3.26 -2.18
N ALA A 149 -14.86 -3.78 -3.19
CA ALA A 149 -13.67 -3.14 -3.73
C ALA A 149 -13.62 -3.30 -5.25
N ALA A 150 -13.22 -2.23 -5.93
CA ALA A 150 -13.10 -2.20 -7.39
C ALA A 150 -11.77 -1.60 -7.82
N VAL A 151 -11.27 -2.05 -8.96
CA VAL A 151 -10.10 -1.48 -9.64
C VAL A 151 -10.48 -0.97 -11.02
N SER A 152 -9.93 0.17 -11.41
CA SER A 152 -10.13 0.76 -12.73
C SER A 152 -8.81 1.23 -13.34
N GLU A 153 -8.86 1.53 -14.63
CA GLU A 153 -7.76 2.14 -15.37
C GLU A 153 -8.12 3.59 -15.67
N PHE A 154 -7.13 4.48 -15.51
CA PHE A 154 -7.27 5.89 -15.85
C PHE A 154 -5.93 6.41 -16.39
N GLY A 155 -5.92 6.80 -17.67
CA GLY A 155 -4.69 7.07 -18.40
C GLY A 155 -3.76 5.85 -18.40
N LYS A 156 -2.53 6.02 -17.92
CA LYS A 156 -1.52 4.93 -17.82
C LYS A 156 -1.53 4.20 -16.48
N GLY A 157 -2.33 4.67 -15.53
CA GLY A 157 -2.34 4.20 -14.15
C GLY A 157 -3.59 3.44 -13.77
N LYS A 158 -3.71 3.15 -12.48
CA LYS A 158 -4.81 2.39 -11.90
C LYS A 158 -5.34 3.06 -10.64
N ALA A 159 -6.61 2.85 -10.34
CA ALA A 159 -7.25 3.33 -9.13
C ALA A 159 -8.03 2.21 -8.46
N VAL A 160 -7.81 2.01 -7.17
CA VAL A 160 -8.52 1.04 -6.34
C VAL A 160 -9.34 1.80 -5.30
N ILE A 161 -10.63 1.53 -5.25
CA ILE A 161 -11.52 2.05 -4.22
C ILE A 161 -12.08 0.91 -3.38
N ILE A 162 -12.11 1.11 -2.08
CA ILE A 162 -12.69 0.18 -1.10
C ILE A 162 -13.87 0.86 -0.41
N GLY A 163 -15.05 0.24 -0.48
CA GLY A 163 -16.31 0.70 0.11
C GLY A 163 -16.41 0.47 1.62
N SER A 164 -15.27 0.48 2.32
CA SER A 164 -15.20 0.38 3.77
C SER A 164 -13.83 0.85 4.27
N TYR A 165 -13.65 0.93 5.59
CA TYR A 165 -12.38 1.33 6.21
C TYR A 165 -11.55 0.10 6.66
N ILE A 166 -10.80 -0.48 5.74
CA ILE A 166 -10.01 -1.70 5.96
C ILE A 166 -8.72 -1.46 6.73
N GLY A 167 -8.19 -0.23 6.74
CA GLY A 167 -7.02 0.11 7.53
C GLY A 167 -7.26 0.01 9.04
N ILE A 168 -8.51 0.16 9.48
CA ILE A 168 -8.85 0.13 10.90
C ILE A 168 -8.62 -1.25 11.50
N SER A 169 -9.04 -2.30 10.80
CA SER A 169 -8.83 -3.71 11.20
C SER A 169 -7.34 -4.05 11.36
N VAL A 170 -6.45 -3.42 10.60
CA VAL A 170 -4.99 -3.58 10.81
C VAL A 170 -4.54 -2.86 12.08
N SER A 171 -4.97 -1.61 12.26
CA SER A 171 -4.49 -0.77 13.37
C SER A 171 -5.03 -1.16 14.75
N ARG A 172 -6.30 -1.58 14.83
CA ARG A 172 -6.98 -1.87 16.10
C ARG A 172 -7.01 -3.36 16.44
N GLU A 173 -7.04 -4.21 15.43
CA GLU A 173 -7.27 -5.66 15.60
C GLU A 173 -6.08 -6.51 15.10
N ASN A 174 -5.02 -5.88 14.59
CA ASN A 174 -3.85 -6.55 14.02
C ASN A 174 -4.20 -7.58 12.93
N SER A 175 -5.26 -7.32 12.15
CA SER A 175 -5.73 -8.25 11.12
C SER A 175 -4.64 -8.51 10.06
N ILE A 176 -4.15 -9.74 10.06
CA ILE A 176 -3.14 -10.23 9.09
C ILE A 176 -3.74 -10.27 7.68
N ALA A 177 -5.00 -10.68 7.54
CA ALA A 177 -5.68 -10.76 6.24
C ALA A 177 -5.82 -9.37 5.59
N ASN A 178 -6.22 -8.36 6.37
CA ASN A 178 -6.28 -6.98 5.89
C ASN A 178 -4.89 -6.44 5.53
N ALA A 179 -3.86 -6.75 6.33
CA ALA A 179 -2.49 -6.33 6.05
C ALA A 179 -1.98 -6.94 4.74
N LYS A 180 -2.21 -8.24 4.53
CA LYS A 180 -1.92 -8.93 3.27
C LYS A 180 -2.66 -8.30 2.10
N PHE A 181 -3.95 -7.98 2.26
CA PHE A 181 -4.74 -7.37 1.18
C PHE A 181 -4.18 -6.02 0.76
N ILE A 182 -3.87 -5.14 1.71
CA ILE A 182 -3.25 -3.84 1.40
C ILE A 182 -1.92 -4.03 0.66
N ALA A 183 -1.05 -4.91 1.15
CA ALA A 183 0.23 -5.22 0.50
C ALA A 183 0.05 -5.84 -0.90
N ALA A 184 -0.98 -6.66 -1.08
CA ALA A 184 -1.32 -7.32 -2.32
C ALA A 184 -1.77 -6.34 -3.41
N LEU A 185 -2.54 -5.31 -3.05
CA LEU A 185 -2.92 -4.25 -3.97
C LEU A 185 -1.69 -3.51 -4.50
N VAL A 186 -0.75 -3.18 -3.60
CA VAL A 186 0.51 -2.54 -3.97
C VAL A 186 1.37 -3.45 -4.85
N GLU A 187 1.49 -4.73 -4.49
CA GLU A 187 2.29 -5.70 -5.23
C GLU A 187 1.74 -5.93 -6.65
N LYS A 188 0.41 -6.07 -6.77
CA LYS A 188 -0.26 -6.34 -8.04
C LYS A 188 -0.29 -5.14 -8.97
N PHE A 189 -0.56 -3.95 -8.44
CA PHE A 189 -0.89 -2.78 -9.26
C PHE A 189 0.14 -1.66 -9.20
N GLY A 190 0.98 -1.61 -8.16
CA GLY A 190 1.80 -0.43 -7.83
C GLY A 190 3.14 -0.35 -8.54
N LYS A 191 3.60 -1.44 -9.17
CA LYS A 191 4.93 -1.53 -9.82
C LYS A 191 6.06 -1.04 -8.90
N VAL A 192 5.93 -1.25 -7.59
CA VAL A 192 6.94 -0.89 -6.59
C VAL A 192 7.93 -2.05 -6.47
N SER A 193 9.21 -1.76 -6.63
CA SER A 193 10.27 -2.73 -6.37
C SER A 193 10.50 -2.85 -4.87
N LYS A 194 10.50 -4.08 -4.36
CA LYS A 194 10.96 -4.41 -2.99
C LYS A 194 11.97 -5.56 -3.05
N PRO A 195 12.83 -5.71 -2.04
CA PRO A 195 13.69 -6.88 -1.91
C PRO A 195 12.85 -8.15 -1.84
N LYS A 196 13.31 -9.23 -2.49
CA LYS A 196 12.74 -10.56 -2.35
C LYS A 196 13.48 -11.29 -1.23
N ILE A 197 12.71 -11.90 -0.34
CA ILE A 197 13.23 -12.66 0.79
C ILE A 197 12.89 -14.12 0.54
N GLU A 198 13.89 -14.99 0.62
CA GLU A 198 13.70 -16.42 0.45
C GLU A 198 12.66 -16.98 1.42
N ASN A 199 11.85 -17.93 0.96
CA ASN A 199 10.84 -18.64 1.76
C ASN A 199 9.81 -17.73 2.46
N ASN A 200 9.64 -16.49 1.98
CA ASN A 200 8.71 -15.49 2.54
C ASN A 200 8.88 -15.27 4.06
N LYS A 201 10.11 -15.40 4.58
CA LYS A 201 10.41 -15.10 5.99
C LYS A 201 10.14 -13.62 6.29
N ARG A 202 9.67 -13.31 7.50
CA ARG A 202 9.38 -11.93 7.89
C ARG A 202 10.66 -11.20 8.28
N ILE A 203 11.28 -10.57 7.30
CA ILE A 203 12.43 -9.68 7.52
C ILE A 203 12.07 -8.29 6.99
N ARG A 204 12.21 -7.29 7.85
CA ARG A 204 12.14 -5.90 7.43
C ARG A 204 13.47 -5.54 6.77
N VAL A 205 13.38 -4.94 5.60
CA VAL A 205 14.53 -4.49 4.82
C VAL A 205 14.34 -3.02 4.47
N ASP A 206 15.24 -2.16 4.96
CA ASP A 206 15.30 -0.74 4.61
C ASP A 206 16.62 -0.46 3.91
N LEU A 207 16.56 -0.15 2.61
CA LEU A 207 17.70 0.27 1.81
C LEU A 207 17.63 1.78 1.58
N LEU A 208 18.52 2.53 2.22
CA LEU A 208 18.63 3.98 2.06
C LEU A 208 19.81 4.29 1.15
N LYS A 209 19.61 5.29 0.28
CA LYS A 209 20.65 5.83 -0.58
C LYS A 209 20.76 7.33 -0.38
N ASP A 210 21.98 7.84 -0.26
CA ASP A 210 22.21 9.28 -0.32
C ASP A 210 22.36 9.76 -1.77
N LYS A 211 22.42 11.08 -1.95
CA LYS A 211 22.57 11.72 -3.27
C LYS A 211 23.92 11.45 -3.95
N TYR A 212 24.90 10.91 -3.24
CA TYR A 212 26.23 10.55 -3.74
C TYR A 212 26.37 9.05 -4.02
N GLY A 213 25.30 8.26 -3.80
CA GLY A 213 25.29 6.82 -4.00
C GLY A 213 25.82 6.02 -2.80
N GLY A 214 26.00 6.66 -1.64
CA GLY A 214 26.23 5.98 -0.37
C GLY A 214 25.03 5.14 0.02
N VAL A 215 25.27 3.99 0.65
CA VAL A 215 24.22 2.99 0.95
C VAL A 215 24.20 2.68 2.43
N MET A 216 23.01 2.72 3.02
CA MET A 216 22.74 2.14 4.33
C MET A 216 21.68 1.05 4.17
N LEU A 217 21.96 -0.12 4.74
CA LEU A 217 21.04 -1.26 4.75
C LEU A 217 20.71 -1.61 6.21
N ILE A 218 19.43 -1.56 6.54
CA ILE A 218 18.92 -1.98 7.85
C ILE A 218 18.11 -3.26 7.63
N LEU A 219 18.42 -4.28 8.42
CA LEU A 219 17.77 -5.58 8.39
C LEU A 219 17.26 -5.89 9.79
N GLN A 220 15.99 -6.28 9.89
CA GLN A 220 15.42 -6.75 11.14
C GLN A 220 14.69 -8.07 10.95
N ASN A 221 15.08 -9.08 11.73
CA ASN A 221 14.32 -10.31 11.84
C ASN A 221 13.03 -10.06 12.66
N LYS A 222 11.87 -10.26 12.04
CA LYS A 222 10.55 -10.12 12.69
C LYS A 222 9.97 -11.46 13.16
N GLU A 223 10.71 -12.55 12.98
CA GLU A 223 10.36 -13.86 13.53
C GLU A 223 10.87 -14.02 14.97
N ASN A 224 10.24 -14.94 15.70
CA ASN A 224 10.66 -15.34 17.04
C ASN A 224 11.70 -16.47 17.03
N ILE A 225 12.30 -16.75 15.88
CA ILE A 225 13.35 -17.76 15.68
C ILE A 225 14.53 -17.14 14.93
N SER A 226 15.72 -17.72 15.11
CA SER A 226 16.86 -17.40 14.25
C SER A 226 16.61 -17.84 12.81
N LEU A 227 17.14 -17.07 11.87
CA LEU A 227 16.97 -17.29 10.44
C LEU A 227 18.31 -17.22 9.72
N ASP A 228 18.47 -18.10 8.74
CA ASP A 228 19.46 -18.01 7.67
C ASP A 228 18.68 -17.87 6.35
N VAL A 229 18.88 -16.76 5.64
CA VAL A 229 18.12 -16.48 4.40
C VAL A 229 18.98 -15.83 3.33
N GLU A 230 18.59 -16.02 2.07
CA GLU A 230 19.00 -15.15 0.96
C GLU A 230 18.03 -13.98 0.79
N ILE A 231 18.59 -12.79 0.54
CA ILE A 231 17.86 -11.58 0.17
C ILE A 231 18.34 -11.11 -1.20
N GLU A 232 17.41 -10.91 -2.13
CA GLU A 232 17.63 -10.39 -3.48
C GLU A 232 17.11 -8.95 -3.58
N PHE A 233 17.95 -8.05 -4.07
CA PHE A 233 17.64 -6.63 -4.29
C PHE A 233 17.61 -6.36 -5.80
N ASN A 234 16.56 -5.71 -6.29
CA ASN A 234 16.48 -5.25 -7.69
C ASN A 234 17.21 -3.91 -7.89
N THR A 235 18.39 -3.79 -7.29
CA THR A 235 19.31 -2.67 -7.51
C THR A 235 20.71 -3.15 -7.19
N LYS A 236 21.68 -2.61 -7.93
CA LYS A 236 23.09 -2.83 -7.61
C LYS A 236 23.46 -2.22 -6.26
N ILE A 237 24.10 -3.02 -5.41
CA ILE A 237 24.71 -2.66 -4.13
C ILE A 237 26.22 -2.92 -4.23
N LYS A 238 27.02 -2.16 -3.48
CA LYS A 238 28.47 -2.39 -3.38
C LYS A 238 28.74 -3.83 -2.91
N LYS A 239 29.86 -4.39 -3.38
CA LYS A 239 30.23 -5.80 -3.11
C LYS A 239 30.31 -6.13 -1.63
N GLU A 240 30.63 -5.15 -0.80
CA GLU A 240 30.80 -5.29 0.63
C GLU A 240 30.15 -4.10 1.33
N LEU A 241 29.41 -4.36 2.42
CA LEU A 241 28.98 -3.38 3.39
C LEU A 241 29.51 -3.77 4.78
N THR A 242 29.87 -2.78 5.59
CA THR A 242 30.39 -2.94 6.95
C THR A 242 29.29 -2.77 7.98
N GLU A 243 29.19 -3.70 8.93
CA GLU A 243 28.25 -3.62 10.04
C GLU A 243 28.60 -2.45 10.98
N GLN A 244 27.62 -1.64 11.36
CA GLN A 244 27.85 -0.40 12.12
C GLN A 244 27.96 -0.61 13.64
N PHE A 245 27.37 -1.69 14.17
CA PHE A 245 27.38 -2.01 15.61
C PHE A 245 28.25 -3.22 15.94
N GLY A 246 28.93 -3.78 14.95
CA GLY A 246 29.75 -4.97 15.06
C GLY A 246 31.03 -4.84 14.24
N LYS A 247 31.71 -5.97 14.04
CA LYS A 247 32.87 -6.07 13.13
C LYS A 247 32.54 -6.91 11.89
N GLY A 248 31.25 -7.21 11.68
CA GLY A 248 30.78 -8.01 10.56
C GLY A 248 30.88 -7.29 9.22
N LYS A 249 30.92 -8.09 8.16
CA LYS A 249 30.80 -7.65 6.78
C LYS A 249 29.67 -8.41 6.12
N LEU A 250 28.95 -7.75 5.21
CA LEU A 250 27.93 -8.36 4.37
C LEU A 250 28.40 -8.33 2.93
N ILE A 251 28.46 -9.51 2.30
CA ILE A 251 29.04 -9.67 0.96
C ILE A 251 27.92 -9.90 -0.05
N PHE A 252 27.92 -9.07 -1.10
CA PHE A 252 26.94 -9.13 -2.17
C PHE A 252 27.52 -9.78 -3.42
N THR A 253 26.71 -10.65 -4.02
CA THR A 253 26.93 -11.14 -5.39
C THR A 253 26.07 -10.33 -6.35
N ASN A 254 26.69 -9.77 -7.39
CA ASN A 254 26.03 -8.85 -8.32
C ASN A 254 25.90 -9.50 -9.71
N HIS A 255 24.69 -9.47 -10.27
CA HIS A 255 24.38 -9.90 -11.64
C HIS A 255 23.57 -8.80 -12.34
N GLY A 256 24.26 -7.93 -13.09
CA GLY A 256 23.66 -6.73 -13.67
C GLY A 256 23.19 -5.76 -12.57
N GLU A 257 21.89 -5.43 -12.59
CA GLU A 257 21.23 -4.58 -11.58
C GLU A 257 20.68 -5.35 -10.38
N ILE A 258 20.92 -6.66 -10.29
CA ILE A 258 20.46 -7.49 -9.17
C ILE A 258 21.63 -7.75 -8.22
N SER A 259 21.39 -7.54 -6.93
CA SER A 259 22.33 -7.86 -5.84
C SER A 259 21.73 -8.90 -4.90
N LYS A 260 22.53 -9.89 -4.50
CA LYS A 260 22.12 -10.97 -3.57
C LYS A 260 23.06 -11.07 -2.39
N THR A 261 22.53 -11.36 -1.22
CA THR A 261 23.33 -11.66 -0.02
C THR A 261 22.65 -12.73 0.83
N GLY A 262 23.45 -13.61 1.42
CA GLY A 262 23.01 -14.45 2.54
C GLY A 262 23.18 -13.70 3.86
N ILE A 263 22.28 -13.91 4.82
CA ILE A 263 22.44 -13.37 6.17
C ILE A 263 21.83 -14.27 7.23
N SER A 264 22.55 -14.37 8.36
CA SER A 264 22.07 -14.96 9.60
C SER A 264 21.63 -13.88 10.58
N LEU A 265 20.39 -13.98 11.07
CA LEU A 265 19.80 -13.07 12.06
C LEU A 265 19.15 -13.86 13.20
N LYS A 266 19.49 -13.53 14.45
CA LYS A 266 18.79 -14.07 15.63
C LYS A 266 17.35 -13.54 15.69
N ALA A 267 16.49 -14.20 16.48
CA ALA A 267 15.13 -13.73 16.72
C ALA A 267 15.10 -12.26 17.17
N GLY A 268 14.34 -11.42 16.47
CA GLY A 268 14.24 -9.98 16.77
C GLY A 268 15.48 -9.14 16.45
N GLU A 269 16.58 -9.73 15.97
CA GLU A 269 17.85 -9.03 15.76
C GLU A 269 17.74 -7.94 14.70
N VAL A 270 18.39 -6.82 14.95
CA VAL A 270 18.56 -5.70 14.01
C VAL A 270 20.03 -5.58 13.67
N LYS A 271 20.36 -5.55 12.38
CA LYS A 271 21.70 -5.23 11.88
C LYS A 271 21.64 -4.05 10.93
N VAL A 272 22.65 -3.20 11.02
CA VAL A 272 22.81 -2.02 10.17
C VAL A 272 24.15 -2.11 9.48
N TYR A 273 24.14 -1.95 8.17
CA TYR A 273 25.31 -2.01 7.31
C TYR A 273 25.45 -0.70 6.53
N ARG A 274 26.69 -0.28 6.29
CA ARG A 274 27.02 0.89 5.47
C ARG A 274 28.25 0.60 4.61
N ASP A 275 28.33 1.27 3.47
CA ASP A 275 29.49 1.25 2.58
C ASP A 275 30.74 1.98 3.10
#